data_AF-A0A6G0JCJ2-F1
#
_entry.id   AF-A0A6G0JCJ2-F1
#
_cell.length_a   1.000
_cell.length_b   1.000
_cell.length_c   1.000
_cell.angle_alpha   90.00
_cell.angle_beta   90.00
_cell.angle_gamma   90.00
#
_symmetry.space_group_name_H-M   'P 1'
#
loop_
_entity.id
_entity.type
_entity.pdbx_description
1 polymer ?
#
loop_
_entity_poly.entity_id
_entity_poly.type
_entity_poly.pdbx_seq_one_letter_code
_entity_poly.pdbx_strand_id
1 'polypeptide(L)'
;MKTSSRCRTLLSVSLNFFALFFSITAFITNYWCVGTQRVAKPKCSKLRTHQCIDYGVNETDPNKVVYSWETGDDRFLFRQFHTGIWFSCEENIDDESEICRSFIDLAPASERGPPAPLIFLYVVDTCLEEEDLQALKESLQMSLSLLPPNALVGLITFGRMVQVHELTCEGITKSYVFRGTKDLTSKQI
;
A
#
# COMPACT_ATOMS: atom_id res chain seq x y z
N MET A 1 28.88 -55.82 4.60
CA MET A 1 29.79 -54.75 5.07
C MET A 1 29.13 -54.02 6.24
N LYS A 2 29.72 -54.04 7.44
CA LYS A 2 29.20 -53.36 8.64
C LYS A 2 29.67 -51.90 8.61
N THR A 3 28.81 -50.98 8.23
CA THR A 3 29.12 -49.54 8.30
C THR A 3 29.23 -49.12 9.78
N SER A 4 30.40 -48.60 10.17
CA SER A 4 30.69 -48.12 11.54
C SER A 4 29.70 -47.02 11.97
N SER A 5 29.34 -46.95 13.26
CA SER A 5 28.43 -45.92 13.81
C SER A 5 28.92 -44.50 13.49
N ARG A 6 30.24 -44.28 13.50
CA ARG A 6 30.88 -43.02 13.10
C ARG A 6 30.62 -42.63 11.65
N CYS A 7 30.53 -43.61 10.75
CA CYS A 7 30.23 -43.37 9.33
C CYS A 7 28.77 -42.90 9.13
N ARG A 8 27.82 -43.42 9.92
CA ARG A 8 26.42 -42.98 9.87
C ARG A 8 26.22 -41.56 10.41
N THR A 9 26.90 -41.20 11.50
CA THR A 9 26.86 -39.84 12.04
C THR A 9 27.47 -38.84 11.07
N LEU A 10 28.61 -39.18 10.45
CA LEU A 10 29.27 -38.30 9.48
C LEU A 10 28.41 -38.11 8.22
N LEU A 11 27.78 -39.19 7.72
CA LEU A 11 26.83 -39.11 6.60
C LEU A 11 25.63 -38.20 6.93
N SER A 12 25.04 -38.34 8.12
CA SER A 12 23.90 -37.52 8.55
C SER A 12 24.28 -36.04 8.67
N VAL A 13 25.44 -35.74 9.25
CA VAL A 13 25.94 -34.37 9.36
C VAL A 13 26.18 -33.78 7.97
N SER A 14 26.83 -34.51 7.06
CA SER A 14 27.03 -34.07 5.68
C SER A 14 25.70 -33.81 4.94
N LEU A 15 24.72 -34.70 5.07
CA LEU A 15 23.39 -34.51 4.45
C LEU A 15 22.67 -33.27 4.98
N ASN A 16 22.79 -32.98 6.28
CA ASN A 16 22.21 -31.76 6.86
C ASN A 16 22.93 -30.50 6.35
N PHE A 17 24.24 -30.53 6.17
CA PHE A 17 24.97 -29.41 5.55
C PHE A 17 24.53 -29.17 4.11
N PHE A 18 24.36 -30.23 3.31
CA PHE A 18 23.82 -30.10 1.96
C PHE A 18 22.38 -29.57 1.95
N ALA A 19 21.53 -30.07 2.85
CA ALA A 19 20.16 -29.59 2.98
C ALA A 19 20.11 -28.10 3.35
N LEU A 20 20.97 -27.66 4.28
CA LEU A 20 21.07 -26.25 4.66
C LEU A 20 21.57 -25.39 3.50
N PHE A 21 22.58 -25.86 2.76
CA PHE A 21 23.10 -25.17 1.59
C PHE A 21 22.00 -24.97 0.54
N PHE A 22 21.28 -26.03 0.16
CA PHE A 22 20.17 -25.92 -0.80
C PHE A 22 19.04 -25.02 -0.30
N SER A 23 18.75 -25.04 1.00
CA SER A 23 17.73 -24.17 1.60
C SER A 23 18.15 -22.70 1.52
N ILE A 24 19.41 -22.39 1.83
CA ILE A 24 19.95 -21.02 1.75
C ILE A 24 19.97 -20.55 0.28
N THR A 25 20.43 -21.39 -0.65
CA THR A 25 20.42 -21.06 -2.08
C THR A 25 18.99 -20.82 -2.58
N ALA A 26 18.03 -21.65 -2.16
CA ALA A 26 16.63 -21.44 -2.47
C ALA A 26 16.11 -20.11 -1.88
N PHE A 27 16.54 -19.71 -0.70
CA PHE A 27 16.08 -18.46 -0.08
C PHE A 27 16.63 -17.19 -0.73
N ILE A 28 17.84 -17.26 -1.26
CA ILE A 28 18.54 -16.10 -1.86
C ILE A 28 18.22 -15.97 -3.36
N THR A 29 17.83 -17.04 -4.04
CA THR A 29 17.52 -16.97 -5.46
C THR A 29 16.24 -16.18 -5.74
N ASN A 30 16.29 -15.38 -6.81
CA ASN A 30 15.17 -14.58 -7.29
C ASN A 30 14.41 -15.25 -8.45
N TYR A 31 14.61 -16.55 -8.66
CA TYR A 31 14.07 -17.31 -9.80
C TYR A 31 13.10 -18.40 -9.37
N TRP A 32 12.24 -18.13 -8.39
CA TRP A 32 11.23 -19.10 -7.93
C TRP A 32 10.13 -19.27 -8.96
N CYS A 33 9.71 -18.16 -9.55
CA CYS A 33 8.78 -18.12 -10.66
C CYS A 33 9.38 -17.27 -11.76
N VAL A 34 9.37 -17.79 -12.99
CA VAL A 34 9.78 -17.07 -14.19
C VAL A 34 8.59 -17.10 -15.13
N GLY A 35 8.26 -15.95 -15.68
CA GLY A 35 7.09 -15.83 -16.55
C GLY A 35 7.12 -14.59 -17.41
N THR A 36 6.06 -14.43 -18.18
CA THR A 36 5.81 -13.22 -18.96
C THR A 36 4.50 -12.60 -18.53
N GLN A 37 4.53 -11.29 -18.31
CA GLN A 37 3.34 -10.52 -17.97
C GLN A 37 2.92 -9.70 -19.17
N ARG A 38 1.61 -9.74 -19.47
CA ARG A 38 1.02 -8.89 -20.51
C ARG A 38 0.75 -7.50 -19.93
N VAL A 39 1.50 -6.50 -20.41
CA VAL A 39 1.42 -5.11 -19.94
C VAL A 39 1.00 -4.21 -21.10
N ALA A 40 0.23 -3.16 -20.83
CA ALA A 40 -0.13 -2.20 -21.87
C ALA A 40 1.12 -1.45 -22.37
N LYS A 41 1.24 -1.28 -23.69
CA LYS A 41 2.32 -0.50 -24.29
C LYS A 41 2.27 0.95 -23.77
N PRO A 42 3.41 1.52 -23.33
CA PRO A 42 3.48 2.92 -22.93
C PRO A 42 3.27 3.85 -24.13
N LYS A 43 3.01 5.14 -23.88
CA LYS A 43 2.93 6.14 -24.96
C LYS A 43 4.31 6.37 -25.58
N CYS A 44 4.36 6.54 -26.90
CA CYS A 44 5.61 6.92 -27.55
C CYS A 44 6.09 8.30 -27.06
N SER A 45 7.40 8.43 -26.88
CA SER A 45 8.06 9.66 -26.45
C SER A 45 9.20 10.00 -27.41
N LYS A 46 9.82 11.18 -27.28
CA LYS A 46 10.98 11.54 -28.12
C LYS A 46 12.15 10.55 -28.00
N LEU A 47 12.21 9.83 -26.89
CA LEU A 47 13.25 8.83 -26.61
C LEU A 47 12.85 7.43 -27.08
N ARG A 48 11.54 7.15 -27.21
CA ARG A 48 11.00 5.82 -27.46
C ARG A 48 10.07 5.82 -28.67
N THR A 49 10.55 5.23 -29.76
CA THR A 49 9.83 5.10 -31.03
C THR A 49 9.41 3.66 -31.35
N HIS A 50 9.89 2.66 -30.59
CA HIS A 50 9.55 1.25 -30.76
C HIS A 50 8.81 0.68 -29.53
N GLN A 51 7.92 -0.30 -29.75
CA GLN A 51 7.11 -0.96 -28.71
C GLN A 51 6.33 0.03 -27.81
N CYS A 52 5.71 1.03 -28.42
CA CYS A 52 4.93 2.07 -27.76
C CYS A 52 3.67 2.38 -28.59
N ILE A 53 2.65 2.96 -27.97
CA ILE A 53 1.45 3.41 -28.69
C ILE A 53 1.63 4.87 -29.05
N ASP A 54 1.68 5.15 -30.35
CA ASP A 54 1.64 6.51 -30.86
C ASP A 54 0.18 6.96 -30.99
N TYR A 55 -0.23 7.87 -30.11
CA TYR A 55 -1.53 8.52 -30.18
C TYR A 55 -1.48 9.81 -31.01
N GLY A 56 -0.41 10.03 -31.79
CA GLY A 56 -0.29 11.16 -32.70
C GLY A 56 -0.40 12.49 -31.98
N VAL A 57 0.42 12.71 -30.94
CA VAL A 57 0.41 13.97 -30.21
C VAL A 57 1.16 15.03 -31.01
N ASN A 58 0.43 15.79 -31.82
CA ASN A 58 0.77 17.19 -32.04
C ASN A 58 -0.05 18.00 -31.04
N GLU A 59 0.59 18.56 -30.01
CA GLU A 59 -0.05 19.39 -28.97
C GLU A 59 -0.72 20.67 -29.51
N THR A 60 -0.63 20.94 -30.82
CA THR A 60 -0.95 22.24 -31.41
C THR A 60 -2.25 22.31 -32.20
N ASP A 61 -3.03 21.23 -32.36
CA ASP A 61 -4.24 21.29 -33.19
C ASP A 61 -5.44 20.52 -32.60
N PRO A 62 -6.40 21.21 -31.93
CA PRO A 62 -7.55 20.58 -31.27
C PRO A 62 -8.56 19.95 -32.25
N ASN A 63 -8.41 20.18 -33.56
CA ASN A 63 -9.32 19.69 -34.59
C ASN A 63 -8.85 18.41 -35.30
N LYS A 64 -7.70 17.84 -34.91
CA LYS A 64 -7.15 16.64 -35.56
C LYS A 64 -7.57 15.37 -34.83
N VAL A 65 -8.56 14.67 -35.37
CA VAL A 65 -8.96 13.33 -34.91
C VAL A 65 -7.85 12.34 -35.25
N VAL A 66 -7.24 11.74 -34.22
CA VAL A 66 -6.20 10.71 -34.40
C VAL A 66 -6.83 9.33 -34.41
N TYR A 67 -6.61 8.60 -35.51
CA TYR A 67 -7.02 7.21 -35.65
C TYR A 67 -5.88 6.30 -35.19
N SER A 68 -6.09 5.58 -34.07
CA SER A 68 -5.22 4.47 -33.68
C SER A 68 -5.83 3.18 -34.23
N TRP A 69 -5.05 2.45 -35.04
CA TRP A 69 -5.46 1.20 -35.66
C TRP A 69 -5.01 -0.04 -34.86
N GLU A 70 -4.40 0.13 -33.68
CA GLU A 70 -4.00 -1.00 -32.82
C GLU A 70 -5.24 -1.56 -32.10
N THR A 71 -5.74 -2.69 -32.57
CA THR A 71 -6.93 -3.36 -32.02
C THR A 71 -6.58 -4.54 -31.14
N GLY A 72 -7.31 -4.72 -30.04
CA GLY A 72 -7.24 -5.94 -29.23
C GLY A 72 -5.87 -6.17 -28.58
N ASP A 73 -5.18 -7.23 -29.02
CA ASP A 73 -3.93 -7.75 -28.44
C ASP A 73 -2.69 -6.93 -28.80
N ASP A 74 -2.74 -6.16 -29.88
CA ASP A 74 -1.61 -5.34 -30.34
C ASP A 74 -1.27 -4.20 -29.37
N ARG A 75 -2.16 -3.84 -28.46
CA ARG A 75 -1.94 -2.77 -27.47
C ARG A 75 -1.07 -3.20 -26.29
N PHE A 76 -0.62 -4.45 -26.27
CA PHE A 76 0.10 -5.03 -25.16
C PHE A 76 1.48 -5.52 -25.59
N LEU A 77 2.41 -5.52 -24.65
CA LEU A 77 3.72 -6.14 -24.75
C LEU A 77 3.86 -7.21 -23.68
N PHE A 78 4.61 -8.25 -23.98
CA PHE A 78 4.96 -9.29 -23.01
C PHE A 78 6.29 -8.91 -22.37
N ARG A 79 6.24 -8.67 -21.07
CA ARG A 79 7.41 -8.29 -20.26
C ARG A 79 7.89 -9.52 -19.51
N GLN A 80 9.17 -9.87 -19.64
CA GLN A 80 9.73 -10.97 -18.85
C GLN A 80 9.88 -10.54 -17.39
N PHE A 81 9.59 -11.45 -16.48
CA PHE A 81 9.80 -11.22 -15.06
C PHE A 81 10.26 -12.50 -14.35
N HIS A 82 11.00 -12.30 -13.28
CA HIS A 82 11.37 -13.36 -12.36
C HIS A 82 11.14 -12.90 -10.92
N THR A 83 10.59 -13.79 -10.10
CA THR A 83 10.25 -13.49 -8.70
C THR A 83 10.96 -14.44 -7.76
N GLY A 84 11.56 -13.91 -6.71
CA GLY A 84 11.96 -14.66 -5.51
C GLY A 84 11.04 -14.38 -4.34
N ILE A 85 11.48 -14.79 -3.14
CA ILE A 85 10.78 -14.49 -1.89
C ILE A 85 10.79 -12.98 -1.60
N TRP A 86 11.93 -12.34 -1.86
CA TRP A 86 12.20 -10.99 -1.39
C TRP A 86 12.06 -9.93 -2.48
N PHE A 87 12.41 -10.31 -3.71
CA PHE A 87 12.48 -9.38 -4.83
C PHE A 87 11.73 -9.95 -6.03
N SER A 88 11.06 -9.06 -6.75
CA SER A 88 10.50 -9.32 -8.08
C SER A 88 11.21 -8.41 -9.07
N CYS A 89 11.83 -8.99 -10.09
CA CYS A 89 12.53 -8.25 -11.13
C CYS A 89 11.78 -8.40 -12.44
N GLU A 90 11.64 -7.29 -13.16
CA GLU A 90 10.94 -7.22 -14.42
C GLU A 90 11.83 -6.51 -15.44
N GLU A 91 11.88 -7.01 -16.67
CA GLU A 91 12.64 -6.44 -17.78
C GLU A 91 12.31 -4.96 -17.98
N ASN A 92 13.27 -4.06 -18.00
CA ASN A 92 13.01 -2.64 -18.20
C ASN A 92 12.45 -2.44 -19.61
N ILE A 93 11.40 -1.62 -19.71
CA ILE A 93 10.78 -1.39 -21.01
C ILE A 93 11.67 -0.49 -21.87
N ASP A 94 12.42 0.45 -21.26
CA ASP A 94 13.19 1.48 -21.96
C ASP A 94 14.63 1.04 -22.31
N ASP A 95 15.22 0.14 -21.53
CA ASP A 95 16.61 -0.34 -21.68
C ASP A 95 16.67 -1.86 -21.54
N GLU A 96 17.77 -2.50 -21.98
CA GLU A 96 18.02 -3.95 -21.78
C GLU A 96 18.33 -4.35 -20.31
N SER A 97 18.05 -3.47 -19.36
CA SER A 97 18.27 -3.70 -17.93
C SER A 97 17.04 -4.34 -17.28
N GLU A 98 17.16 -4.85 -16.05
CA GLU A 98 16.02 -5.30 -15.25
C GLU A 98 15.78 -4.34 -14.10
N ILE A 99 14.51 -4.11 -13.75
CA ILE A 99 14.11 -3.31 -12.59
C ILE A 99 13.59 -4.27 -11.51
N CYS A 100 14.31 -4.35 -10.39
CA CYS A 100 13.92 -5.14 -9.23
C CYS A 100 13.18 -4.31 -8.18
N ARG A 101 12.11 -4.87 -7.62
CA ARG A 101 11.30 -4.30 -6.54
C ARG A 101 11.24 -5.28 -5.37
N SER A 102 11.36 -4.76 -4.15
CA SER A 102 11.17 -5.57 -2.93
C SER A 102 9.69 -5.83 -2.71
N PHE A 103 9.33 -7.05 -2.30
CA PHE A 103 7.94 -7.39 -1.94
C PHE A 103 7.45 -6.60 -0.70
N ILE A 104 8.38 -6.05 0.09
CA ILE A 104 8.07 -5.23 1.27
C ILE A 104 7.70 -3.79 0.87
N ASP A 105 8.12 -3.33 -0.32
CA ASP A 105 7.77 -2.01 -0.82
C ASP A 105 6.33 -2.02 -1.37
N LEU A 106 5.40 -1.65 -0.48
CA LEU A 106 3.99 -1.38 -0.77
C LEU A 106 3.82 -0.64 -2.11
N ALA A 107 2.84 -1.08 -2.91
CA ALA A 107 2.46 -0.58 -4.24
C ALA A 107 2.97 0.83 -4.62
N PRO A 108 3.51 1.01 -5.84
CA PRO A 108 4.12 2.26 -6.28
C PRO A 108 3.18 3.45 -6.04
N ALA A 109 3.74 4.61 -5.71
CA ALA A 109 2.97 5.81 -5.39
C ALA A 109 1.97 6.21 -6.51
N SER A 110 2.18 5.75 -7.75
CA SER A 110 1.26 5.93 -8.88
C SER A 110 -0.03 5.11 -8.82
N GLU A 111 -0.07 4.03 -8.03
CA GLU A 111 -1.27 3.19 -7.81
C GLU A 111 -2.01 3.56 -6.52
N ARG A 112 -1.39 4.37 -5.66
CA ARG A 112 -2.07 4.98 -4.52
C ARG A 112 -2.88 6.13 -5.07
N GLY A 113 -4.21 6.06 -5.00
CA GLY A 113 -5.08 7.21 -5.26
C GLY A 113 -4.61 8.44 -4.47
N PRO A 114 -5.07 9.66 -4.83
CA PRO A 114 -4.65 10.88 -4.13
C PRO A 114 -4.75 10.66 -2.62
N PRO A 115 -3.68 10.93 -1.85
CA PRO A 115 -3.62 10.55 -0.44
C PRO A 115 -4.77 11.26 0.29
N ALA A 116 -5.83 10.51 0.59
CA ALA A 116 -6.89 11.01 1.44
C ALA A 116 -6.28 11.32 2.81
N PRO A 117 -6.58 12.48 3.40
CA PRO A 117 -6.08 12.79 4.74
C PRO A 117 -6.58 11.71 5.71
N LEU A 118 -5.70 11.27 6.61
CA LEU A 118 -6.08 10.31 7.65
C LEU A 118 -7.14 10.96 8.56
N ILE A 119 -8.19 10.20 8.87
CA ILE A 119 -9.30 10.68 9.71
C ILE A 119 -9.24 9.96 11.06
N PHE A 120 -9.11 10.72 12.14
CA PHE A 120 -9.12 10.23 13.52
C PHE A 120 -10.37 10.75 14.22
N LEU A 121 -11.27 9.85 14.60
CA LEU A 121 -12.49 10.18 15.35
C LEU A 121 -12.34 9.69 16.78
N TYR A 122 -12.21 10.63 17.72
CA TYR A 122 -12.18 10.32 19.15
C TYR A 122 -13.61 10.22 19.68
N VAL A 123 -13.96 9.07 20.25
CA VAL A 123 -15.26 8.83 20.88
C VAL A 123 -15.01 8.54 22.35
N VAL A 124 -15.36 9.49 23.21
CA VAL A 124 -14.94 9.54 24.61
C VAL A 124 -16.13 9.37 25.54
N ASP A 125 -16.08 8.38 26.42
CA ASP A 125 -17.04 8.26 27.51
C ASP A 125 -16.70 9.28 28.61
N THR A 126 -17.71 10.00 29.07
CA THR A 126 -17.60 10.98 30.17
C THR A 126 -18.16 10.47 31.49
N CYS A 127 -18.70 9.24 31.51
CA CYS A 127 -19.20 8.56 32.71
C CYS A 127 -18.07 7.89 33.52
N LEU A 128 -16.95 8.60 33.71
CA LEU A 128 -15.79 8.15 34.48
C LEU A 128 -15.60 9.03 35.72
N GLU A 129 -14.86 8.52 36.71
CA GLU A 129 -14.42 9.30 37.86
C GLU A 129 -13.43 10.40 37.42
N GLU A 130 -13.29 11.47 38.21
CA GLU A 130 -12.50 12.65 37.82
C GLU A 130 -11.02 12.31 37.58
N GLU A 131 -10.45 11.39 38.36
CA GLU A 131 -9.05 10.94 38.23
C GLU A 131 -8.83 10.20 36.91
N ASP A 132 -9.70 9.25 36.58
CA ASP A 132 -9.65 8.49 35.32
C ASP A 132 -9.89 9.38 34.10
N LEU A 133 -10.84 10.30 34.20
CA LEU A 133 -11.13 11.25 33.13
C LEU A 133 -9.95 12.20 32.90
N GLN A 134 -9.24 12.60 33.94
CA GLN A 134 -8.05 13.43 33.83
C GLN A 134 -6.90 12.67 33.15
N ALA A 135 -6.65 11.42 33.56
CA ALA A 135 -5.67 10.55 32.90
C ALA A 135 -6.01 10.32 31.41
N LEU A 136 -7.30 10.16 31.09
CA LEU A 136 -7.76 10.02 29.71
C LEU A 136 -7.49 11.28 28.87
N LYS A 137 -7.73 12.48 29.43
CA LYS A 137 -7.43 13.75 28.74
C LYS A 137 -5.94 13.86 28.40
N GLU A 138 -5.06 13.49 29.32
CA GLU A 138 -3.61 13.54 29.10
C GLU A 138 -3.17 12.56 28.01
N SER A 139 -3.73 11.34 28.02
CA SER A 139 -3.48 10.34 26.98
C SER A 139 -3.96 10.82 25.60
N LEU A 140 -5.16 11.41 25.52
CA LEU A 140 -5.70 11.98 24.29
C LEU A 140 -4.81 13.12 23.77
N GLN A 141 -4.36 14.02 24.65
CA GLN A 141 -3.46 15.11 24.29
C GLN A 141 -2.11 14.61 23.77
N MET A 142 -1.55 13.57 24.39
CA MET A 142 -0.34 12.92 23.89
C MET A 142 -0.58 12.26 22.53
N SER A 143 -1.73 11.61 22.31
CA SER A 143 -2.03 10.99 21.01
C SER A 143 -2.13 12.04 19.89
N LEU A 144 -2.70 13.21 20.18
CA LEU A 144 -2.84 14.30 19.21
C LEU A 144 -1.48 14.85 18.75
N SER A 145 -0.46 14.88 19.63
CA SER A 145 0.88 15.34 19.26
C SER A 145 1.64 14.37 18.37
N LEU A 146 1.20 13.11 18.31
CA LEU A 146 1.76 12.08 17.43
C LEU A 146 1.08 12.03 16.06
N LEU A 147 -0.02 12.76 15.86
CA LEU A 147 -0.74 12.74 14.60
C LEU A 147 -0.01 13.53 13.50
N PRO A 148 -0.10 13.07 12.23
CA PRO A 148 0.37 13.87 11.10
C PRO A 148 -0.33 15.23 11.02
N PRO A 149 0.36 16.30 10.59
CA PRO A 149 -0.18 17.66 10.58
C PRO A 149 -1.38 17.85 9.65
N ASN A 150 -1.58 16.95 8.69
CA ASN A 150 -2.68 16.97 7.73
C ASN A 150 -3.82 16.00 8.10
N ALA A 151 -3.79 15.41 9.29
CA ALA A 151 -4.86 14.53 9.75
C ALA A 151 -6.12 15.33 10.12
N LEU A 152 -7.28 14.81 9.72
CA LEU A 152 -8.57 15.34 10.15
C LEU A 152 -8.94 14.72 11.49
N VAL A 153 -9.26 15.55 12.47
CA VAL A 153 -9.64 15.11 13.82
C VAL A 153 -11.08 15.48 14.11
N GLY A 154 -11.86 14.51 14.61
CA GLY A 154 -13.20 14.72 15.15
C GLY A 154 -13.29 14.28 16.60
N LEU A 155 -14.19 14.91 17.36
CA LEU A 155 -14.43 14.58 18.77
C LEU A 155 -15.92 14.40 19.05
N ILE A 156 -16.27 13.23 19.60
CA ILE A 156 -17.58 12.91 20.13
C ILE A 156 -17.40 12.55 21.60
N THR A 157 -18.15 13.20 22.49
CA THR A 157 -18.23 12.75 23.88
C THR A 157 -19.60 12.17 24.14
N PHE A 158 -19.69 11.13 24.95
CA PHE A 158 -20.97 10.53 25.33
C PHE A 158 -21.05 10.27 26.82
N GLY A 159 -22.28 10.17 27.29
CA GLY A 159 -22.67 9.88 28.66
C GLY A 159 -24.17 9.66 28.66
N ARG A 160 -24.94 10.46 29.40
CA ARG A 160 -26.41 10.47 29.24
C ARG A 160 -26.87 10.96 27.86
N MET A 161 -26.10 11.85 27.24
CA MET A 161 -26.34 12.42 25.92
C MET A 161 -25.08 12.28 25.07
N VAL A 162 -25.22 12.25 23.75
CA VAL A 162 -24.10 12.22 22.81
C VAL A 162 -23.86 13.63 22.30
N GLN A 163 -22.62 14.10 22.33
CA GLN A 163 -22.23 15.44 21.90
C GLN A 163 -21.18 15.35 20.80
N VAL A 164 -21.51 15.88 19.63
CA VAL A 164 -20.58 15.99 18.49
C VAL A 164 -20.00 17.40 18.48
N HIS A 165 -18.68 17.53 18.58
CA HIS A 165 -18.00 18.82 18.74
C HIS A 165 -17.60 19.42 17.41
N GLU A 166 -17.90 20.70 17.22
CA GLU A 166 -17.42 21.49 16.09
C GLU A 166 -16.12 22.21 16.48
N LEU A 167 -14.99 21.70 16.00
CA LEU A 167 -13.64 22.17 16.37
C LEU A 167 -13.20 23.41 15.58
N THR A 168 -13.94 23.80 14.54
CA THR A 168 -13.57 24.86 13.58
C THR A 168 -14.06 26.26 14.00
N CYS A 169 -14.57 26.41 15.23
CA CYS A 169 -15.14 27.67 15.69
C CYS A 169 -14.14 28.43 16.58
N GLU A 170 -13.69 29.60 16.11
CA GLU A 170 -12.81 30.47 16.90
C GLU A 170 -13.60 31.21 17.98
N GLY A 171 -13.20 31.06 19.24
CA GLY A 171 -13.73 31.81 20.37
C GLY A 171 -15.04 31.30 21.00
N ILE A 172 -15.73 30.33 20.39
CA ILE A 172 -16.94 29.69 20.96
C ILE A 172 -16.90 28.19 20.67
N THR A 173 -17.09 27.36 21.70
CA THR A 173 -17.26 25.91 21.52
C THR A 173 -18.71 25.61 21.15
N LYS A 174 -18.93 25.06 19.96
CA LYS A 174 -20.26 24.57 19.52
C LYS A 174 -20.27 23.06 19.53
N SER A 175 -21.38 22.49 19.98
CA SER A 175 -21.62 21.04 19.92
C SER A 175 -23.08 20.73 19.59
N TYR A 176 -23.27 19.66 18.83
CA TYR A 176 -24.57 19.11 18.49
C TYR A 176 -24.91 18.00 19.48
N VAL A 177 -26.03 18.16 20.19
CA VAL A 177 -26.43 17.25 21.27
C VAL A 177 -27.55 16.33 20.81
N PHE A 178 -27.29 15.04 20.89
CA PHE A 178 -28.21 13.98 20.51
C PHE A 178 -28.62 13.15 21.73
N ARG A 179 -29.86 12.66 21.71
CA ARG A 179 -30.35 11.71 22.73
C ARG A 179 -29.75 10.33 22.45
N GLY A 180 -29.00 9.78 23.39
CA GLY A 180 -28.35 8.46 23.25
C GLY A 180 -29.34 7.28 23.19
N THR A 181 -30.62 7.50 23.50
CA THR A 181 -31.67 6.47 23.45
C THR A 181 -32.40 6.40 22.11
N LYS A 182 -32.04 7.25 21.14
CA LYS A 182 -32.69 7.32 19.83
C LYS A 182 -31.69 6.97 18.73
N ASP A 183 -31.99 5.95 17.95
CA ASP A 183 -31.24 5.63 16.74
C ASP A 183 -31.52 6.68 15.66
N LEU A 184 -30.44 7.18 15.05
CA LEU A 184 -30.47 8.19 13.98
C LEU A 184 -29.95 7.58 12.69
N THR A 185 -30.62 7.85 11.58
CA THR A 185 -30.15 7.49 10.24
C THR A 185 -29.29 8.61 9.64
N SER A 186 -28.41 8.28 8.70
CA SER A 186 -27.52 9.26 8.03
C SER A 186 -28.25 10.41 7.31
N LYS A 187 -29.55 10.25 7.01
CA LYS A 187 -30.39 11.30 6.41
C LYS A 187 -30.98 12.28 7.42
N GLN A 188 -30.89 11.97 8.72
CA GLN A 188 -31.46 12.75 9.81
C GLN A 188 -30.41 13.55 10.59
N ILE A 189 -29.14 13.46 10.17
CA ILE A 189 -27.97 14.13 10.74
C ILE A 189 -27.51 15.20 9.75
#